data_AF-A0A8J6F962-F1
#
_entry.id   AF-A0A8J6F962-F1
#
_cell.length_a   1.000
_cell.length_b   1.000
_cell.length_c   1.000
_cell.angle_alpha   90.00
_cell.angle_beta   90.00
_cell.angle_gamma   90.00
#
_symmetry.space_group_name_H-M   'P 1'
#
loop_
_entity.id
_entity.type
_entity.pdbx_description
1 polymer ?
#
loop_
_entity_poly.entity_id
_entity_poly.type
_entity_poly.pdbx_seq_one_letter_code
_entity_poly.pdbx_strand_id
1 'polypeptide(L)'
;MFRIDDFDVVDATMHGNAARFINHSCEPNCYSRVIHVEGQKHIVIFALRRIYRGEELTYDYKFPIEDASSKLTCNCGAKKCRRFLN
;
A
#
# COMPACT_ATOMS: atom_id res chain seq x y z
N MET A 1 7.23 -3.96 -5.76
CA MET A 1 6.75 -5.36 -5.62
C MET A 1 5.73 -5.43 -4.49
N PHE A 2 4.64 -6.17 -4.68
CA PHE A 2 3.59 -6.36 -3.69
C PHE A 2 3.35 -7.85 -3.49
N ARG A 3 3.49 -8.34 -2.25
CA ARG A 3 3.30 -9.75 -1.91
C ARG A 3 1.82 -10.13 -1.89
N ILE A 4 1.45 -11.15 -2.68
CA ILE A 4 0.10 -11.74 -2.63
C ILE A 4 0.04 -12.71 -1.44
N ASP A 5 1.02 -13.60 -1.35
CA ASP A 5 1.21 -14.57 -0.27
C ASP A 5 2.70 -14.98 -0.20
N ASP A 6 3.02 -16.04 0.54
CA ASP A 6 4.41 -16.46 0.76
C ASP A 6 5.13 -16.99 -0.50
N PHE A 7 4.38 -17.29 -1.57
CA PHE A 7 4.92 -17.84 -2.82
C PHE A 7 4.82 -16.85 -3.99
N ASP A 8 3.75 -16.05 -4.02
CA ASP A 8 3.40 -15.19 -5.14
C ASP A 8 3.65 -13.69 -4.85
N VAL A 9 4.29 -13.00 -5.80
CA VAL A 9 4.54 -11.55 -5.76
C VAL A 9 4.16 -10.90 -7.10
N VAL A 10 3.47 -9.76 -7.04
CA VAL A 10 3.25 -8.91 -8.21
C VAL A 10 4.38 -7.88 -8.31
N ASP A 11 5.14 -7.94 -9.39
CA ASP A 11 6.13 -6.92 -9.73
C ASP A 11 5.61 -5.97 -10.82
N ALA A 12 5.47 -4.70 -10.46
CA ALA A 12 5.00 -3.63 -11.35
C ALA A 12 6.14 -2.72 -11.86
N THR A 13 7.41 -3.14 -11.69
CA THR A 13 8.58 -2.32 -12.04
C THR A 13 8.64 -2.02 -13.53
N MET A 14 8.57 -3.07 -14.36
CA MET A 14 8.64 -2.97 -15.83
C MET A 14 7.26 -2.92 -16.50
N HIS A 15 6.31 -3.71 -16.01
CA HIS A 15 4.94 -3.79 -16.54
C HIS A 15 3.95 -3.66 -15.39
N GLY A 16 3.04 -2.68 -15.47
CA GLY A 16 2.09 -2.43 -14.39
C GLY A 16 1.02 -1.43 -14.80
N ASN A 17 0.30 -0.88 -13.82
CA ASN A 17 -0.75 0.10 -14.01
C ASN A 17 -0.55 1.31 -13.08
N ALA A 18 -1.54 2.21 -13.04
CA ALA A 18 -1.49 3.42 -12.22
C ALA A 18 -1.40 3.15 -10.70
N ALA A 19 -1.72 1.95 -10.22
CA ALA A 19 -1.67 1.63 -8.80
C ALA A 19 -0.26 1.73 -8.20
N ARG A 20 0.80 1.67 -9.03
CA ARG A 20 2.20 1.85 -8.58
C ARG A 20 2.50 3.24 -7.99
N PHE A 21 1.61 4.20 -8.18
CA PHE A 21 1.74 5.57 -7.70
C PHE A 21 0.90 5.88 -6.47
N ILE A 22 0.18 4.90 -5.91
CA ILE A 22 -0.62 5.10 -4.70
C ILE A 22 0.31 5.12 -3.50
N ASN A 23 0.43 6.26 -2.84
CA ASN A 23 1.35 6.46 -1.72
C ASN A 23 0.88 5.80 -0.42
N HIS A 24 1.78 5.80 0.57
CA HIS A 24 1.48 5.38 1.92
C HIS A 24 0.91 6.50 2.78
N SER A 25 -0.03 6.17 3.66
CA SER A 25 -0.39 6.98 4.83
C SER A 25 -0.58 6.09 6.06
N CYS A 26 -0.18 6.60 7.23
CA CYS A 26 -0.47 5.98 8.53
C CYS A 26 -1.95 6.14 8.94
N GLU A 27 -2.67 7.09 8.34
CA GLU A 27 -4.13 7.25 8.44
C GLU A 27 -4.72 7.16 7.01
N PRO A 28 -4.71 5.96 6.40
CA PRO A 28 -5.07 5.81 5.00
C PRO A 28 -6.57 5.94 4.74
N ASN A 29 -6.94 6.27 3.51
CA ASN A 29 -8.34 6.23 3.05
C ASN A 29 -8.66 4.98 2.21
N CYS A 30 -7.66 4.15 1.89
CA CYS A 30 -7.79 2.89 1.19
C CYS A 30 -7.12 1.72 1.93
N TYR A 31 -7.50 0.50 1.57
CA TYR A 31 -6.86 -0.74 2.02
C TYR A 31 -6.73 -1.72 0.86
N SER A 32 -5.74 -2.61 0.92
CA SER A 32 -5.54 -3.68 -0.06
C SER A 32 -6.20 -4.98 0.40
N ARG A 33 -6.71 -5.76 -0.55
CA ARG A 33 -7.07 -7.17 -0.36
C ARG A 33 -6.72 -8.00 -1.57
N VAL A 34 -6.35 -9.24 -1.32
CA VAL A 34 -6.26 -10.27 -2.35
C VAL A 34 -7.66 -10.86 -2.57
N ILE A 35 -8.10 -10.87 -3.82
CA ILE A 35 -9.34 -11.52 -4.26
C ILE A 35 -9.03 -12.58 -5.32
N HIS A 36 -9.93 -13.53 -5.50
CA HIS A 36 -9.84 -14.54 -6.56
C HIS A 36 -10.88 -14.21 -7.63
N VAL A 37 -10.42 -14.07 -8.88
CA VAL A 37 -11.28 -13.88 -10.06
C VAL A 37 -10.90 -14.96 -11.06
N GLU A 38 -11.85 -15.82 -11.42
CA GLU A 38 -11.60 -16.93 -12.37
C GLU A 38 -10.39 -17.82 -11.99
N GLY A 39 -10.18 -18.01 -10.68
CA GLY A 39 -9.06 -18.82 -10.15
C GLY A 39 -7.72 -18.07 -10.07
N GLN A 40 -7.63 -16.83 -10.55
CA GLN A 40 -6.43 -16.00 -10.45
C GLN A 40 -6.51 -15.04 -9.27
N LYS A 41 -5.38 -14.86 -8.57
CA LYS A 41 -5.27 -13.93 -7.43
C LYS A 41 -4.99 -12.52 -7.94
N HIS A 42 -5.74 -11.55 -7.43
CA HIS A 42 -5.57 -10.13 -7.75
C HIS A 42 -5.47 -9.31 -6.47
N ILE A 43 -4.52 -8.37 -6.42
CA ILE A 43 -4.46 -7.36 -5.37
C ILE A 43 -5.34 -6.20 -5.81
N VAL A 44 -6.39 -5.91 -5.03
CA VAL A 44 -7.32 -4.82 -5.29
C VAL A 44 -7.29 -3.84 -4.12
N ILE A 45 -7.30 -2.55 -4.46
CA ILE A 45 -7.38 -1.45 -3.51
C ILE A 45 -8.84 -1.02 -3.36
N PHE A 46 -9.33 -1.06 -2.14
CA PHE A 46 -10.70 -0.67 -1.76
C PHE A 46 -10.67 0.57 -0.89
N ALA A 47 -11.74 1.37 -0.95
CA ALA A 47 -11.89 2.54 -0.08
C ALA A 47 -12.31 2.11 1.34
N LEU A 48 -11.66 2.66 2.37
CA LEU A 48 -12.04 2.49 3.79
C LEU A 48 -13.23 3.37 4.19
N ARG A 49 -13.42 4.47 3.48
CA ARG A 49 -14.47 5.47 3.71
C ARG A 49 -14.87 6.10 2.39
N ARG A 50 -15.89 6.95 2.40
CA ARG A 50 -16.19 7.83 1.25
C ARG A 50 -14.98 8.73 0.97
N ILE A 51 -14.54 8.76 -0.30
CA ILE A 51 -13.43 9.57 -0.79
C ILE A 51 -14.00 10.68 -1.68
N TYR A 52 -13.61 11.92 -1.42
CA TYR A 52 -14.03 13.08 -2.20
C TYR A 52 -13.04 13.38 -3.33
N ARG A 53 -13.50 14.10 -4.36
CA ARG A 53 -12.68 14.51 -5.49
C ARG A 53 -11.50 15.37 -4.99
N GLY A 54 -10.30 15.04 -5.47
CA GLY A 54 -9.06 15.75 -5.13
C GLY A 54 -8.33 15.19 -3.91
N GLU A 55 -8.92 14.23 -3.18
CA GLU A 55 -8.18 13.49 -2.16
C GLU A 55 -7.13 12.56 -2.79
N GLU A 56 -5.93 12.56 -2.23
CA GLU A 56 -4.91 11.57 -2.56
C GLU A 56 -5.33 10.19 -2.04
N LEU A 57 -5.21 9.16 -2.88
CA LEU A 57 -5.45 7.78 -2.47
C LEU A 57 -4.21 7.26 -1.74
N THR A 58 -4.40 6.72 -0.54
CA THR A 58 -3.31 6.16 0.26
C THR A 58 -3.70 4.87 0.96
N TYR A 59 -2.76 3.94 1.14
CA TYR A 59 -2.96 2.70 1.91
C TYR A 59 -1.78 2.38 2.83
N ASP A 60 -1.99 1.50 3.81
CA ASP A 60 -0.89 1.06 4.68
C ASP A 60 -0.02 0.02 3.95
N TYR A 61 1.26 0.33 3.71
CA TYR A 61 2.20 -0.56 3.04
C TYR A 61 2.57 -1.77 3.90
N LYS A 62 2.43 -1.66 5.23
CA LYS A 62 2.77 -2.72 6.19
C LYS A 62 4.17 -3.28 5.98
N PHE A 63 5.16 -2.42 5.77
CA PHE A 63 6.55 -2.88 5.73
C PHE A 63 6.93 -3.48 7.09
N PRO A 64 7.64 -4.63 7.08
CA PRO A 64 8.10 -5.25 8.32
C PRO A 64 9.03 -4.28 9.05
N ILE A 65 9.06 -4.38 10.38
CA ILE A 65 9.94 -3.52 11.16
C ILE A 65 11.39 -3.94 10.94
N GLU A 66 12.23 -3.02 10.48
CA GLU A 66 13.65 -3.25 10.24
C GLU A 66 14.54 -2.54 11.29
N ASP A 67 15.81 -2.91 11.30
CA ASP A 67 16.83 -2.34 12.18
C ASP A 67 16.98 -0.83 11.98
N ALA A 68 17.52 -0.15 13.01
CA ALA A 68 17.63 1.30 13.04
C ALA A 68 18.41 1.90 11.85
N SER A 69 19.33 1.14 11.24
CA SER A 69 20.11 1.55 10.07
C SER A 69 19.32 1.57 8.76
N SER A 70 18.16 0.92 8.69
CA SER A 70 17.36 0.77 7.46
C SER A 70 16.02 1.52 7.52
N LYS A 71 15.86 2.44 8.48
CA LYS A 71 14.62 3.17 8.69
C LYS A 71 14.27 4.09 7.53
N LEU A 72 13.07 3.90 6.97
CA LEU A 72 12.49 4.70 5.91
C LEU A 72 11.54 5.73 6.50
N THR A 73 11.91 7.01 6.42
CA THR A 73 11.09 8.11 6.95
C THR A 73 9.73 8.21 6.24
N CYS A 74 8.66 8.32 7.02
CA CYS A 74 7.29 8.49 6.54
C CYS A 74 6.90 9.98 6.55
N ASN A 75 6.52 10.49 5.37
CA ASN A 75 6.15 11.90 5.16
C ASN A 75 4.64 12.10 4.90
N CYS A 76 3.79 11.18 5.36
CA CYS A 76 2.35 11.20 5.04
C CYS A 76 1.54 12.36 5.64
N GLY A 77 2.10 13.15 6.57
CA GLY A 77 1.42 14.29 7.18
C GLY A 77 0.29 13.95 8.16
N ALA A 78 -0.01 12.67 8.38
CA ALA A 78 -1.04 12.22 9.32
C ALA A 78 -0.76 12.63 10.77
N LYS A 79 -1.80 12.92 11.55
CA LYS A 79 -1.66 13.31 12.97
C LYS A 79 -1.06 12.18 13.79
N LYS A 80 -1.42 10.94 13.45
CA LYS A 80 -0.90 9.71 14.08
C LYS A 80 0.17 9.02 13.22
N CYS A 81 1.01 9.79 12.53
CA CYS A 81 2.11 9.25 11.73
C CYS A 81 3.13 8.47 12.59
N ARG A 82 3.47 7.25 12.17
CA ARG A 82 4.49 6.39 12.81
C ARG A 82 5.93 6.90 12.65
N ARG A 83 6.14 7.99 11.89
CA ARG A 83 7.43 8.59 11.50
C ARG A 83 8.30 7.72 10.58
N PHE A 84 8.14 6.41 10.61
CA PHE A 84 8.82 5.47 9.73
C PHE A 84 7.82 4.50 9.09
N LEU A 85 8.14 4.01 7.88
CA LEU A 85 7.36 3.00 7.17
C LEU A 85 7.61 1.59 7.73
N ASN A 86 8.84 1.35 8.19
CA ASN A 86 9.42 0.12 8.72
C ASN A 86 10.10 0.36 10.08
#